data_AF-A0A7W8B3H8-F1
#
_entry.id   AF-A0A7W8B3H8-F1
#
_cell.length_a   1.000
_cell.length_b   1.000
_cell.length_c   1.000
_cell.angle_alpha   90.00
_cell.angle_beta   90.00
_cell.angle_gamma   90.00
#
_symmetry.space_group_name_H-M   'P 1'
#
loop_
_entity.id
_entity.type
_entity.pdbx_description
1 polymer ?
#
loop_
_entity_poly.entity_id
_entity_poly.type
_entity_poly.pdbx_seq_one_letter_code
_entity_poly.pdbx_strand_id
1 'polypeptide(L)' 'MRAEIPAMIAAGGGVIVNITFTMGFVGAPLASAYCASKHALIGLTQSAAQE' A
#
# COMPACT_ATOMS: atom_id res chain seq x y z
N MET A 1 3.76 -6.72 2.12
CA MET A 1 3.61 -7.00 3.55
C MET A 1 3.48 -8.50 3.80
N ARG A 2 4.43 -9.29 3.28
CA ARG A 2 4.40 -10.76 3.46
C ARG A 2 5.79 -11.32 3.64
N ALA A 3 6.71 -10.97 2.73
CA ALA A 3 8.09 -11.45 2.80
C ALA A 3 8.95 -10.57 3.72
N GLU A 4 8.68 -9.27 3.73
CA GLU A 4 9.44 -8.28 4.50
C GLU A 4 9.09 -8.29 5.99
N ILE A 5 7.83 -8.58 6.35
CA ILE A 5 7.35 -8.52 7.74
C ILE A 5 8.09 -9.50 8.67
N PRO A 6 8.27 -10.79 8.33
CA PRO A 6 9.01 -11.72 9.19
C PRO A 6 10.43 -11.23 9.51
N ALA A 7 11.13 -10.66 8.53
CA ALA A 7 12.46 -10.09 8.72
C ALA A 7 12.43 -8.82 9.60
N MET A 8 11.44 -7.95 9.41
CA MET A 8 11.26 -6.75 10.25
C MET A 8 10.95 -7.12 11.71
N ILE A 9 10.11 -8.12 11.95
CA ILE A 9 9.83 -8.63 13.31
C ILE A 9 11.10 -9.16 13.95
N ALA A 10 11.88 -9.98 13.23
CA ALA A 10 13.16 -10.49 13.72
C ALA A 10 14.18 -9.37 14.02
N ALA A 11 14.13 -8.27 13.27
CA ALA A 11 14.96 -7.09 13.48
C ALA A 11 14.43 -6.13 14.58
N GLY A 12 13.27 -6.40 15.18
CA GLY A 12 12.65 -5.56 16.20
C GLY A 12 11.86 -4.36 15.67
N GLY A 13 11.64 -4.28 14.35
CA GLY A 13 10.85 -3.25 13.69
C GLY A 13 11.36 -2.88 12.30
N GLY A 14 10.66 -1.95 11.66
CA GLY A 14 11.06 -1.37 10.38
C GLY A 14 9.98 -0.48 9.79
N VAL A 15 10.26 0.08 8.61
CA VAL A 15 9.33 0.96 7.88
C VAL A 15 9.19 0.45 6.45
N ILE A 16 7.95 0.29 5.98
CA ILE A 16 7.62 -0.01 4.58
C ILE A 16 7.10 1.27 3.93
N VAL A 17 7.69 1.68 2.81
CA VAL A 17 7.26 2.84 2.04
C VAL A 17 6.69 2.38 0.71
N ASN A 18 5.38 2.60 0.51
CA ASN A 18 4.67 2.27 -0.73
C ASN A 18 4.51 3.52 -1.61
N ILE A 19 4.74 3.38 -2.92
CA ILE A 19 4.58 4.48 -3.88
C ILE A 19 3.17 4.44 -4.50
N THR A 20 2.34 5.39 -4.09
CA THR A 20 1.03 5.64 -4.71
C THR A 20 1.10 6.78 -5.74
N PHE A 21 -0.05 7.26 -6.19
CA PHE A 21 -0.20 8.40 -7.09
C PHE A 21 -1.39 9.25 -6.63
N THR A 22 -1.57 10.45 -7.17
CA THR A 22 -2.78 11.26 -6.91
C THR A 22 -4.07 10.48 -7.23
N MET A 23 -4.00 9.59 -8.22
CA MET A 23 -5.09 8.66 -8.59
C MET A 23 -5.35 7.54 -7.55
N GLY A 24 -4.62 7.52 -6.43
CA GLY A 24 -4.97 6.72 -5.26
C GLY A 24 -6.10 7.34 -4.43
N PHE A 25 -6.44 8.60 -4.69
CA PHE A 25 -7.50 9.33 -3.99
C PHE A 25 -8.62 9.81 -4.92
N VAL A 26 -8.34 9.92 -6.23
CA VAL A 26 -9.29 10.38 -7.24
C VAL A 26 -9.24 9.50 -8.50
N GLY A 27 -10.31 9.50 -9.29
CA GLY A 27 -10.34 8.82 -10.59
C GLY A 27 -9.74 9.66 -11.72
N ALA A 28 -9.32 9.01 -12.80
CA ALA A 28 -8.94 9.64 -14.05
C ALA A 28 -9.56 8.89 -15.26
N PRO A 29 -10.01 9.61 -16.31
CA PRO A 29 -10.52 8.98 -17.53
C PRO A 29 -9.50 8.01 -18.13
N LEU A 30 -9.98 6.89 -18.69
CA LEU A 30 -9.17 5.85 -19.34
C LEU A 30 -8.17 5.11 -18.42
N ALA A 31 -8.19 5.36 -17.11
CA ALA A 31 -7.24 4.80 -16.15
C ALA A 31 -7.91 4.01 -15.01
N SER A 32 -9.10 3.43 -15.24
CA SER A 32 -9.92 2.81 -14.18
C SER A 32 -9.17 1.73 -13.38
N ALA A 33 -8.52 0.78 -14.06
CA ALA A 33 -7.75 -0.28 -13.41
C ALA A 33 -6.54 0.28 -12.62
N TYR A 34 -5.88 1.30 -13.16
CA TYR A 34 -4.75 1.94 -12.48
C TYR A 34 -5.20 2.69 -11.23
N CYS A 35 -6.26 3.51 -11.33
CA CYS A 35 -6.85 4.22 -10.18
C CYS A 35 -7.28 3.23 -9.09
N ALA A 36 -7.97 2.14 -9.47
CA ALA A 36 -8.37 1.09 -8.56
C ALA A 36 -7.16 0.46 -7.84
N SER A 37 -6.08 0.16 -8.57
CA SER A 37 -4.86 -0.40 -7.97
C SER A 37 -4.21 0.54 -6.95
N LYS A 38 -4.25 1.87 -7.20
CA LYS A 38 -3.66 2.87 -6.30
C LYS A 38 -4.52 3.16 -5.08
N HIS A 39 -5.85 3.10 -5.20
CA HIS A 39 -6.75 3.11 -4.04
C HIS A 39 -6.56 1.85 -3.20
N ALA A 40 -6.46 0.68 -3.84
CA ALA A 40 -6.25 -0.59 -3.16
C ALA A 40 -4.92 -0.60 -2.38
N LEU A 41 -3.86 0.01 -2.92
CA LEU A 41 -2.57 0.11 -2.21
C LEU A 41 -2.67 0.94 -0.92
N ILE A 42 -3.47 2.01 -0.92
CA ILE A 42 -3.73 2.82 0.28
C ILE A 42 -4.51 1.99 1.31
N GLY A 43 -5.63 1.37 0.90
CA GLY A 43 -6.43 0.52 1.78
C GLY A 43 -5.61 -0.62 2.37
N LEU A 44 -4.81 -1.31 1.55
CA LEU A 44 -3.92 -2.38 1.99
C LEU A 44 -2.92 -1.89 3.04
N THR A 45 -2.30 -0.72 2.84
CA THR A 45 -1.34 -0.15 3.79
C THR A 45 -2.01 0.24 5.11
N GLN A 46 -3.22 0.80 5.05
CA GLN A 46 -4.00 1.17 6.24
C GLN A 46 -4.46 -0.07 7.02
N SER A 47 -4.98 -1.09 6.34
CA SER A 47 -5.37 -2.35 6.97
C SER A 47 -4.18 -3.01 7.66
N ALA A 48 -3.05 -3.14 6.97
CA ALA A 48 -1.86 -3.76 7.55
C ALA A 48 -1.24 -2.96 8.71
N ALA A 49 -1.54 -1.67 8.85
CA ALA A 49 -1.11 -0.89 10.02
C ALA A 49 -1.99 -1.14 11.26
N GLN A 50 -3.15 -1.77 11.10
CA GLN A 50 -4.09 -2.12 12.18
C GLN A 50 -4.01 -3.58 12.64
N GLU A 51 -3.30 -4.43 11.88
CA GLU A 51 -2.99 -5.82 12.24
C GLU A 51 -1.70 -5.90 13.08
#